data_AF-A0A327VWY2-F1
#
_entry.id   AF-A0A327VWY2-F1
#
_cell.length_a   1.000
_cell.length_b   1.000
_cell.length_c   1.000
_cell.angle_alpha   90.00
_cell.angle_beta   90.00
_cell.angle_gamma   90.00
#
_symmetry.space_group_name_H-M   'P 1'
#
loop_
_entity.id
_entity.type
_entity.pdbx_description
1 polymer ?
#
loop_
_entity_poly.entity_id
_entity_poly.type
_entity_poly.pdbx_seq_one_letter_code
_entity_poly.pdbx_strand_id
1 'polypeptide(L)'
;MENMTYQSFPQGNPNPQHGAVEKPRHSKRGFASMDPEQQRAISREGGRAAHKQGVAHKFTSEEARAAGKKGGEAVSRNREHMAAIGRKGGTNRGKNKHKDQQQHVL
;
A
#
# COMPACT_ATOMS: atom_id res chain seq x y z
N MET A 1 58.87 -7.77 46.11
CA MET A 1 57.50 -7.30 45.86
C MET A 1 57.47 -6.77 44.44
N GLU A 2 56.63 -7.40 43.63
CA GLU A 2 56.67 -7.40 42.17
C GLU A 2 56.32 -6.04 41.53
N ASN A 3 57.19 -5.68 40.59
CA ASN A 3 57.02 -4.90 39.37
C ASN A 3 55.63 -4.96 38.71
N MET A 4 54.99 -3.80 38.54
CA MET A 4 54.06 -3.55 37.43
C MET A 4 54.23 -2.13 36.87
N THR A 5 55.20 -1.99 35.97
CA THR A 5 55.24 -0.92 34.97
C THR A 5 54.06 -1.11 34.01
N TYR A 6 53.20 -0.11 33.93
CA TYR A 6 52.09 -0.06 32.96
C TYR A 6 52.65 0.02 31.55
N GLN A 7 52.58 -1.09 30.84
CA GLN A 7 52.82 -1.13 29.40
C GLN A 7 51.51 -0.73 28.71
N SER A 8 51.53 0.41 28.02
CA SER A 8 50.41 0.87 27.21
C SER A 8 50.14 -0.11 26.06
N PHE A 9 49.03 -0.83 26.14
CA PHE A 9 48.53 -1.64 25.03
C PHE A 9 48.02 -0.70 23.93
N PRO A 10 48.39 -0.90 22.65
CA PRO A 10 47.70 -0.22 21.56
C PRO A 10 46.23 -0.63 21.62
N GLN A 11 45.33 0.34 21.67
CA GLN A 11 43.90 0.08 21.53
C GLN A 11 43.65 -0.49 20.13
N GLY A 12 43.66 -1.82 20.04
CA GLY A 12 43.10 -2.54 18.92
C GLY A 12 41.61 -2.22 18.90
N ASN A 13 41.17 -1.52 17.86
CA ASN A 13 39.78 -1.17 17.63
C ASN A 13 38.97 -2.45 17.37
N PRO A 14 38.17 -2.98 18.31
CA PRO A 14 37.33 -4.13 18.03
C PRO A 14 36.07 -3.56 17.40
N ASN A 15 36.14 -3.23 16.12
CA ASN A 15 34.98 -2.80 15.35
C ASN A 15 33.92 -3.91 15.43
N PRO A 16 32.82 -3.76 16.19
CA PRO A 16 31.79 -4.77 16.27
C PRO A 16 30.72 -4.38 15.27
N GLN A 17 31.06 -4.37 13.98
CA GLN A 17 30.04 -4.29 12.96
C GLN A 17 29.67 -5.72 12.61
N HIS A 18 28.77 -6.24 13.44
CA HIS A 18 27.89 -7.35 13.13
C HIS A 18 27.67 -7.40 11.63
N GLY A 19 28.22 -8.43 10.99
CA GLY A 19 27.86 -8.77 9.62
C GLY A 19 26.35 -8.82 9.59
N ALA A 20 25.75 -7.79 8.97
CA ALA A 20 24.37 -7.83 8.59
C ALA A 20 24.24 -9.13 7.81
N VAL A 21 23.56 -10.11 8.41
CA VAL A 21 23.20 -11.33 7.71
C VAL A 21 22.38 -10.83 6.55
N GLU A 22 23.01 -10.67 5.39
CA GLU A 22 22.37 -10.24 4.17
C GLU A 22 21.30 -11.30 3.94
N LYS A 23 20.05 -10.95 4.24
CA LYS A 23 18.90 -11.80 3.94
C LYS A 23 19.08 -12.20 2.47
N PRO A 24 19.11 -13.50 2.14
CA PRO A 24 19.41 -13.93 0.79
C PRO A 24 18.50 -13.16 -0.15
N ARG A 25 19.10 -12.36 -1.03
CA ARG A 25 18.38 -11.56 -2.01
C ARG A 25 17.53 -12.55 -2.79
N HIS A 26 16.21 -12.54 -2.55
CA HIS A 26 15.28 -13.45 -3.20
C HIS A 26 15.57 -13.37 -4.70
N SER A 27 16.04 -14.47 -5.27
CA SER A 27 16.41 -14.47 -6.69
C SER A 27 15.18 -14.06 -7.46
N LYS A 28 15.29 -13.03 -8.30
CA LYS A 28 14.22 -12.61 -9.21
C LYS A 28 13.86 -13.79 -10.13
N ARG A 29 12.95 -14.65 -9.68
CA ARG A 29 12.40 -15.79 -10.43
C ARG A 29 10.89 -15.79 -10.33
N GLY A 30 10.26 -16.43 -11.32
CA GLY A 30 8.81 -16.60 -11.36
C GLY A 30 8.04 -15.31 -11.56
N PHE A 31 6.82 -15.27 -11.01
CA PHE A 31 5.83 -14.21 -11.28
C PHE A 31 6.30 -12.80 -10.89
N ALA A 32 7.16 -12.68 -9.88
CA ALA A 32 7.69 -11.39 -9.42
C ALA A 32 8.76 -10.79 -10.35
N SER A 33 9.22 -11.56 -11.34
CA SER A 33 10.33 -11.17 -12.25
C SER A 33 9.90 -11.01 -13.69
N MET A 34 8.62 -11.24 -13.96
CA MET A 34 7.99 -10.95 -15.24
C MET A 34 7.89 -9.44 -15.47
N ASP A 35 7.68 -9.08 -16.73
CA ASP A 35 7.29 -7.72 -17.08
C ASP A 35 6.01 -7.30 -16.30
N PRO A 36 5.93 -6.06 -15.78
CA PRO A 36 4.78 -5.60 -15.00
C PRO A 36 3.44 -5.65 -15.75
N GLU A 37 3.44 -5.43 -17.07
CA GLU A 37 2.21 -5.52 -17.86
C GLU A 37 1.76 -6.97 -17.99
N GLN A 38 2.69 -7.87 -18.26
CA GLN A 38 2.41 -9.30 -18.30
C GLN A 38 1.91 -9.80 -16.94
N GLN A 39 2.54 -9.37 -15.84
CA GLN A 39 2.11 -9.70 -14.49
C GLN A 39 0.66 -9.26 -14.23
N ARG A 40 0.33 -8.00 -14.58
CA ARG A 40 -1.04 -7.47 -14.45
C ARG A 40 -2.03 -8.25 -15.30
N ALA A 41 -1.67 -8.59 -16.53
CA ALA A 41 -2.52 -9.36 -17.44
C ALA A 41 -2.88 -10.72 -16.84
N ILE A 42 -1.87 -11.46 -16.36
CA ILE A 42 -2.07 -12.76 -15.71
C ILE A 42 -2.90 -12.62 -14.42
N SER A 43 -2.64 -11.61 -13.58
CA SER A 43 -3.45 -11.37 -12.38
C SER A 43 -4.91 -11.07 -12.71
N ARG A 44 -5.16 -10.26 -13.75
CA ARG A 44 -6.52 -9.96 -14.23
C ARG A 44 -7.21 -11.22 -14.75
N GLU A 45 -6.50 -12.03 -15.53
CA GLU A 45 -7.03 -13.27 -16.09
C GLU A 45 -7.34 -14.29 -14.99
N GLY A 46 -6.43 -14.48 -14.03
CA GLY A 46 -6.65 -15.37 -12.89
C GLY A 46 -7.88 -14.99 -12.07
N GLY A 47 -8.09 -13.68 -11.82
CA GLY A 47 -9.30 -13.20 -11.14
C GLY A 47 -10.58 -13.48 -11.93
N ARG A 48 -10.57 -13.26 -13.25
CA ARG A 48 -11.71 -13.58 -14.13
C ARG A 48 -11.99 -15.07 -14.18
N ALA A 49 -10.94 -15.89 -14.26
CA ALA A 49 -11.05 -17.34 -14.28
C ALA A 49 -11.65 -17.87 -12.98
N ALA A 50 -11.20 -17.39 -11.82
CA ALA A 50 -11.73 -17.80 -10.51
C ALA A 50 -13.22 -17.46 -10.35
N HIS A 51 -13.65 -16.30 -10.84
CA HIS A 51 -15.08 -15.94 -10.88
C HIS A 51 -15.89 -16.81 -11.85
N LYS A 52 -15.33 -17.09 -13.04
CA LYS A 52 -15.97 -17.97 -14.05
C LYS A 52 -16.11 -19.40 -13.54
N GLN A 53 -15.10 -19.92 -12.85
CA GLN A 53 -15.08 -21.26 -12.27
C GLN A 53 -15.90 -21.38 -10.98
N GLY A 54 -16.34 -20.26 -10.40
CA GLY A 54 -17.14 -20.25 -9.17
C GLY A 54 -16.32 -20.52 -7.89
N VAL A 55 -14.99 -20.55 -7.97
CA VAL A 55 -14.10 -20.71 -6.81
C VAL A 55 -13.98 -19.39 -6.03
N ALA A 56 -14.16 -18.25 -6.70
CA ALA A 56 -14.14 -16.95 -6.05
C ALA A 56 -15.40 -16.69 -5.22
N HIS A 57 -15.22 -16.05 -4.07
CA HIS A 57 -16.33 -15.53 -3.26
C HIS A 57 -17.19 -14.55 -4.06
N LYS A 58 -18.51 -14.76 -4.04
CA LYS A 58 -19.48 -13.85 -4.66
C LYS A 58 -20.18 -13.09 -3.56
N PHE A 59 -19.96 -11.79 -3.50
CA PHE A 59 -20.66 -10.94 -2.56
C PHE A 59 -22.12 -10.83 -2.95
N THR A 60 -23.00 -11.05 -1.97
CA THR A 60 -24.41 -10.70 -2.11
C THR A 60 -24.58 -9.18 -1.96
N SER A 61 -25.68 -8.64 -2.45
CA SER A 61 -26.02 -7.22 -2.28
C SER A 61 -26.10 -6.82 -0.80
N GLU A 62 -26.56 -7.73 0.05
CA GLU A 62 -26.65 -7.52 1.49
C GLU A 62 -25.25 -7.45 2.14
N GLU A 63 -24.35 -8.37 1.79
CA GLU A 63 -22.97 -8.37 2.28
C GLU A 63 -22.21 -7.12 1.83
N ALA A 64 -22.38 -6.70 0.57
CA ALA A 64 -21.79 -5.47 0.06
C ALA A 64 -22.29 -4.25 0.85
N ARG A 65 -23.59 -4.21 1.19
CA ARG A 65 -24.18 -3.15 2.01
C ARG A 65 -23.65 -3.17 3.44
N ALA A 66 -23.55 -4.35 4.06
CA ALA A 66 -23.02 -4.51 5.41
C ALA A 66 -21.55 -4.09 5.49
N ALA A 67 -20.73 -4.51 4.52
CA ALA A 67 -19.33 -4.09 4.40
C ALA A 67 -19.21 -2.58 4.19
N GLY A 68 -20.04 -2.00 3.31
CA GLY A 68 -20.09 -0.56 3.08
C GLY A 68 -20.47 0.22 4.34
N LYS A 69 -21.48 -0.25 5.09
CA LYS A 69 -21.88 0.34 6.37
C LYS A 69 -20.74 0.30 7.38
N LYS A 70 -20.09 -0.86 7.56
CA LYS A 70 -18.95 -1.03 8.49
C LYS A 70 -17.77 -0.14 8.11
N GLY A 71 -17.45 -0.05 6.82
CA GLY A 71 -16.41 0.86 6.32
C GLY A 71 -16.77 2.32 6.59
N GLY A 72 -18.00 2.72 6.28
CA GLY A 72 -18.51 4.07 6.55
C GLY A 72 -18.46 4.43 8.03
N GLU A 73 -18.85 3.52 8.92
CA GLU A 73 -18.75 3.69 10.38
C GLU A 73 -17.30 3.86 10.84
N ALA A 74 -16.34 3.13 10.24
CA ALA A 74 -14.94 3.24 10.59
C ALA A 74 -14.37 4.62 10.23
N VAL A 75 -14.62 5.11 9.01
CA VAL A 75 -14.05 6.38 8.54
C VAL A 75 -14.82 7.59 9.10
N SER A 76 -16.13 7.49 9.32
CA SER A 76 -16.97 8.62 9.77
C SER A 76 -16.66 9.13 11.18
N ARG A 77 -15.90 8.37 11.99
CA ARG A 77 -15.42 8.79 13.32
C ARG A 77 -14.54 10.05 13.26
N ASN A 78 -13.78 10.25 12.18
CA ASN A 78 -12.98 11.44 12.00
C ASN A 78 -13.77 12.55 11.28
N ARG A 79 -14.43 13.39 12.07
CA ARG A 79 -15.29 14.47 11.58
C ARG A 79 -14.52 15.52 10.78
N GLU A 80 -13.30 15.87 11.18
CA GLU A 80 -12.47 16.86 10.48
C GLU A 80 -12.05 16.37 9.09
N HIS A 81 -11.62 15.11 9.00
CA HIS A 81 -11.29 14.47 7.73
C HIS A 81 -12.52 14.40 6.80
N MET A 82 -13.68 14.03 7.35
CA MET A 82 -14.94 14.00 6.59
C MET A 82 -15.33 15.38 6.07
N ALA A 83 -15.20 16.43 6.89
CA ALA A 83 -15.46 17.80 6.48
C ALA A 83 -14.48 18.26 5.37
N ALA A 84 -13.21 17.88 5.45
CA ALA A 84 -12.22 18.17 4.41
C ALA A 84 -12.57 17.49 3.08
N ILE A 85 -12.93 16.20 3.11
CA ILE A 85 -13.39 15.45 1.92
C ILE A 85 -14.67 16.10 1.34
N GLY A 86 -15.65 16.40 2.18
CA GLY A 86 -16.91 17.01 1.78
C GLY A 86 -16.71 18.37 1.10
N ARG A 87 -15.87 19.24 1.68
CA ARG A 87 -15.50 20.53 1.06
C ARG A 87 -14.83 20.32 -0.30
N LYS A 88 -13.85 19.42 -0.40
CA LYS A 88 -13.17 19.11 -1.67
C LYS A 88 -14.16 18.59 -2.72
N GLY A 89 -15.04 17.66 -2.36
CA GLY A 89 -16.08 17.14 -3.24
C GLY A 89 -17.05 18.21 -3.73
N GLY A 90 -17.51 19.10 -2.82
CA GLY A 90 -18.37 20.23 -3.15
C GLY A 90 -17.73 21.21 -4.14
N THR A 91 -16.47 21.57 -3.92
CA THR A 91 -15.74 22.46 -4.85
C THR A 91 -15.58 21.87 -6.25
N ASN A 92 -15.31 20.56 -6.36
CA ASN A 92 -15.17 19.88 -7.65
C ASN A 92 -16.50 19.79 -8.40
N ARG A 93 -17.60 19.51 -7.70
CA ARG A 93 -18.94 19.50 -8.29
C ARG A 93 -19.39 20.89 -8.73
N GLY A 94 -19.04 21.94 -7.96
CA GLY A 94 -19.29 23.33 -8.34
C GLY A 94 -18.52 23.75 -9.60
N LYS A 95 -17.25 23.37 -9.72
CA LYS A 95 -16.42 23.64 -10.91
C LYS A 95 -16.93 22.95 -12.16
N ASN A 96 -17.39 21.71 -12.06
CA ASN A 96 -17.96 20.99 -13.21
C ASN A 96 -19.27 21.64 -13.67
N LYS A 97 -20.17 22.03 -12.75
CA LYS A 97 -21.40 22.76 -13.12
C LYS A 97 -21.13 24.07 -13.88
N HIS A 98 -20.06 24.79 -13.57
CA HIS A 98 -19.68 25.99 -14.31
C HIS A 98 -19.15 25.68 -15.71
N LYS A 99 -18.52 24.52 -15.93
CA LYS A 99 -18.05 24.09 -17.24
C LYS A 99 -19.20 23.58 -18.12
N ASP A 100 -20.15 22.87 -17.53
CA ASP A 100 -21.31 22.33 -18.26
C ASP A 100 -22.22 23.47 -18.77
N GLN A 101 -22.35 24.57 -18.01
CA GLN A 101 -23.07 25.78 -18.44
C GLN A 101 -22.37 26.58 -19.54
N GLN A 102 -21.04 26.43 -19.69
CA GLN A 102 -20.27 27.09 -20.75
C GLN A 102 -20.22 26.28 -22.05
N GLN A 103 -20.67 25.02 -22.04
CA GLN A 103 -20.68 24.14 -23.23
C GLN A 103 -22.04 24.06 -23.94
N HIS A 104 -23.05 24.79 -23.47
CA HIS A 104 -24.39 24.84 -24.07
C HIS A 104 -24.69 26.19 -24.74
N VAL A 105 -23.66 26.87 -25.26
CA VAL A 105 -23.79 28.07 -26.08
C VAL A 105 -23.05 27.85 -27.41
N LEU A 106 -23.70 27.10 -28.30
CA LEU A 106 -23.48 27.07 -29.74
C LEU A 106 -24.69 26.39 -30.40
#